data_AF-A0A1V9WYX5-F1
#
_entry.id   AF-A0A1V9WYX5-F1
#
_cell.length_a   1.000
_cell.length_b   1.000
_cell.length_c   1.000
_cell.angle_alpha   90.00
_cell.angle_beta   90.00
_cell.angle_gamma   90.00
#
_symmetry.space_group_name_H-M   'P 1'
#
loop_
_entity.id
_entity.type
_entity.pdbx_description
1 polymer ?
#
loop_
_entity_poly.entity_id
_entity_poly.type
_entity_poly.pdbx_seq_one_letter_code
_entity_poly.pdbx_strand_id
1 'polypeptide(L)'
;MMGMLCSFLWFQYAILKPDMIVTTVNVIGFTLQTAFLFWFYLYTKPKAQLNMHIGALLLLILSLHTWLFYGATDAEMAMHVAGYLGIVASIAFFASPLTLLVKKSRQSTQI
;
A
#
# COMPACT_ATOMS: atom_id res chain seq x y z
N MET A 1 -1.14 0.66 -7.13
CA MET A 1 -0.82 -0.53 -6.31
C MET A 1 -0.13 -0.18 -5.00
N MET A 2 0.83 0.76 -4.98
CA MET A 2 1.48 1.19 -3.73
C MET A 2 0.52 1.64 -2.62
N GLY A 3 -0.60 2.29 -2.97
CA GLY A 3 -1.63 2.67 -2.00
C GLY A 3 -2.25 1.49 -1.24
N MET A 4 -2.49 0.34 -1.90
CA MET A 4 -2.98 -0.87 -1.20
C MET A 4 -1.97 -1.40 -0.20
N LEU A 5 -0.68 -1.43 -0.56
CA LEU A 5 0.39 -1.83 0.35
C LEU A 5 0.50 -0.88 1.54
N CYS A 6 0.43 0.43 1.31
CA CYS A 6 0.46 1.43 2.38
C CYS A 6 -0.72 1.23 3.35
N SER A 7 -1.95 1.17 2.83
CA SER A 7 -3.14 1.01 3.67
C SER A 7 -3.13 -0.32 4.44
N PHE A 8 -2.64 -1.40 3.84
CA PHE A 8 -2.52 -2.69 4.53
C PHE A 8 -1.46 -2.67 5.65
N LEU A 9 -0.29 -2.06 5.40
CA LEU A 9 0.78 -1.93 6.40
C LEU A 9 0.31 -1.09 7.60
N TRP A 10 -0.37 0.02 7.33
CA TRP A 10 -0.93 0.86 8.39
C TRP A 10 -2.12 0.22 9.10
N PHE A 11 -2.94 -0.57 8.40
CA PHE A 11 -4.00 -1.36 9.02
C PHE A 11 -3.43 -2.40 10.00
N GLN A 12 -2.36 -3.11 9.60
CA GLN A 12 -1.65 -4.02 10.50
C GLN A 12 -1.03 -3.30 11.69
N TYR A 13 -0.37 -2.16 11.46
CA TYR A 13 0.14 -1.32 12.53
C TYR A 13 -0.98 -0.89 13.51
N ALA A 14 -2.16 -0.53 13.01
CA ALA A 14 -3.28 -0.10 13.82
C ALA A 14 -3.98 -1.24 14.59
N ILE A 15 -3.87 -2.48 14.12
CA ILE A 15 -4.29 -3.67 14.90
C ILE A 15 -3.33 -3.89 16.08
N LEU A 16 -2.03 -3.72 15.87
CA LEU A 16 -1.02 -3.92 16.91
C LEU A 16 -0.98 -2.76 17.93
N LYS A 17 -1.18 -1.53 17.45
CA LYS A 17 -1.35 -0.32 18.27
C LYS A 17 -2.78 0.18 18.09
N PRO A 18 -3.71 -0.17 19.00
CA PRO A 18 -5.14 0.13 18.85
C PRO A 18 -5.41 1.64 18.92
N ASP A 19 -5.14 2.32 17.81
CA ASP A 19 -5.45 3.71 17.55
C ASP A 19 -6.63 3.75 16.57
N MET A 20 -7.81 4.12 17.08
CA MET A 20 -9.07 4.08 16.32
C MET A 20 -9.05 5.02 15.09
N ILE A 21 -8.34 6.15 15.19
CA ILE A 21 -8.23 7.12 14.10
C ILE A 21 -7.47 6.51 12.92
N VAL A 22 -6.29 5.93 13.20
CA VAL A 22 -5.42 5.32 12.18
C VAL A 22 -6.11 4.11 11.55
N THR A 23 -6.83 3.32 12.35
CA THR A 23 -7.61 2.19 11.85
C THR A 23 -8.69 2.65 10.86
N THR A 24 -9.49 3.64 11.26
CA THR A 24 -10.65 4.08 10.47
C THR A 24 -10.23 4.65 9.11
N VAL A 25 -9.22 5.52 9.08
CA VAL A 25 -8.75 6.13 7.82
C VAL A 25 -8.16 5.09 6.86
N ASN A 26 -7.45 4.09 7.38
CA ASN A 26 -6.84 3.05 6.55
C ASN A 26 -7.83 2.00 6.06
N VAL A 27 -8.87 1.67 6.86
CA VAL A 27 -9.96 0.79 6.42
C VAL A 27 -10.75 1.44 5.28
N ILE A 28 -11.07 2.73 5.40
CA ILE A 28 -11.74 3.48 4.33
C ILE A 28 -10.84 3.52 3.08
N GLY A 29 -9.56 3.84 3.26
CA GLY A 29 -8.58 3.86 2.17
C GLY A 29 -8.46 2.51 1.45
N PHE A 30 -8.34 1.42 2.20
CA PHE A 30 -8.29 0.05 1.67
C PHE A 30 -9.56 -0.33 0.91
N THR A 31 -10.74 0.04 1.44
CA THR A 31 -12.03 -0.21 0.79
C THR A 31 -12.12 0.50 -0.55
N LEU A 32 -11.77 1.80 -0.57
CA LEU A 32 -11.74 2.58 -1.80
C LEU A 32 -10.74 2.01 -2.81
N GLN A 33 -9.52 1.66 -2.38
CA GLN A 33 -8.50 1.10 -3.26
C GLN A 33 -8.96 -0.23 -3.88
N THR A 34 -9.61 -1.09 -3.10
CA THR A 34 -10.19 -2.36 -3.56
C THR A 34 -11.29 -2.12 -4.58
N ALA A 35 -12.19 -1.15 -4.34
CA ALA A 35 -13.24 -0.79 -5.28
C ALA A 35 -12.67 -0.26 -6.62
N PHE A 36 -11.64 0.59 -6.56
CA PHE A 36 -10.93 1.05 -7.76
C PHE A 36 -10.26 -0.09 -8.52
N LEU A 37 -9.58 -1.00 -7.82
CA LEU A 37 -8.95 -2.16 -8.44
C LEU A 37 -9.99 -3.07 -9.11
N PHE A 38 -11.11 -3.33 -8.44
CA PHE A 38 -12.21 -4.14 -8.97
C PHE A 38 -12.77 -3.53 -10.27
N TRP A 39 -13.03 -2.23 -10.27
CA TRP A 39 -13.49 -1.53 -11.46
C TRP A 39 -12.44 -1.59 -12.58
N PHE A 40 -11.18 -1.30 -12.26
CA PHE A 40 -10.07 -1.36 -13.21
C PHE A 40 -9.90 -2.76 -13.82
N TYR A 41 -10.11 -3.81 -13.03
CA TYR A 41 -10.06 -5.20 -13.45
C TYR A 41 -11.16 -5.56 -14.46
N LEU A 42 -12.37 -5.01 -14.28
CA LEU A 42 -13.49 -5.23 -15.21
C LEU A 42 -13.22 -4.60 -16.59
N TYR A 43 -12.63 -3.41 -16.62
CA TYR A 43 -12.43 -2.65 -17.87
C TYR A 43 -11.13 -2.96 -18.61
N THR A 44 -10.16 -3.61 -17.97
CA THR A 44 -8.85 -3.91 -18.59
C THR A 44 -8.86 -5.23 -19.37
N LYS A 45 -8.51 -5.18 -20.66
CA LYS A 45 -8.44 -6.36 -21.55
C LYS A 45 -7.14 -7.19 -21.41
N PRO A 46 -5.92 -6.62 -21.30
CA PRO A 46 -4.73 -7.42 -21.02
C PRO A 46 -4.62 -7.73 -19.52
N LYS A 47 -5.30 -8.80 -19.08
CA LYS A 47 -5.34 -9.20 -17.67
C LYS A 47 -4.08 -9.90 -17.18
N ALA A 48 -3.22 -10.41 -18.07
CA ALA A 48 -2.04 -11.18 -17.69
C ALA A 48 -1.05 -10.39 -16.82
N GLN A 49 -0.68 -9.18 -17.26
CA GLN A 49 0.22 -8.31 -16.49
C GLN A 49 -0.45 -7.84 -15.18
N LEU A 50 -1.73 -7.50 -15.24
CA LEU A 50 -2.49 -7.08 -14.06
C LEU A 50 -2.57 -8.19 -13.00
N ASN A 51 -2.87 -9.42 -13.42
CA ASN A 51 -2.91 -10.60 -12.53
C ASN A 51 -1.55 -10.88 -11.90
N MET A 52 -0.46 -10.75 -12.65
CA MET A 52 0.88 -10.93 -12.12
C MET A 52 1.19 -9.91 -11.01
N HIS A 53 0.84 -8.64 -11.21
CA HIS A 53 1.06 -7.61 -10.20
C HIS A 53 0.14 -7.76 -8.99
N ILE A 54 -1.13 -8.13 -9.19
CA ILE A 54 -2.07 -8.43 -8.09
C ILE A 54 -1.57 -9.63 -7.29
N GLY A 55 -1.16 -10.70 -7.97
CA GLY A 55 -0.64 -11.92 -7.33
C GLY A 55 0.62 -11.64 -6.51
N ALA A 56 1.59 -10.91 -7.07
CA ALA A 56 2.80 -10.52 -6.35
C ALA A 56 2.48 -9.67 -5.10
N LEU A 57 1.52 -8.73 -5.22
CA LEU A 57 1.07 -7.90 -4.12
C LEU A 57 0.37 -8.70 -3.02
N LEU A 58 -0.50 -9.65 -3.39
CA LEU A 58 -1.17 -10.54 -2.43
C LEU A 58 -0.18 -11.45 -1.71
N LEU A 59 0.80 -12.02 -2.43
CA LEU A 59 1.84 -12.85 -1.83
C LEU A 59 2.68 -12.06 -0.81
N LEU A 60 3.02 -10.82 -1.14
CA LEU A 60 3.78 -9.94 -0.23
C LEU A 60 2.96 -9.54 1.01
N ILE A 61 1.67 -9.27 0.83
CA ILE A 61 0.73 -8.97 1.92
C ILE A 61 0.58 -10.19 2.85
N LEU A 62 0.38 -11.38 2.29
CA LEU A 62 0.22 -12.62 3.06
C LEU A 62 1.50 -13.01 3.78
N SER A 63 2.66 -12.92 3.13
CA SER A 63 3.94 -13.23 3.77
C SER A 63 4.21 -12.29 4.95
N LEU A 64 3.99 -10.98 4.78
CA LEU A 64 4.10 -10.01 5.86
C LEU A 64 3.10 -10.28 6.99
N HIS A 65 1.84 -10.60 6.67
CA HIS A 65 0.82 -10.90 7.67
C HIS A 65 1.19 -12.15 8.50
N THR A 66 1.58 -13.23 7.83
CA THR A 66 2.00 -14.47 8.52
C THR A 66 3.24 -14.27 9.37
N TRP A 67 4.23 -13.50 8.90
CA TRP A 67 5.43 -13.17 9.66
C TRP A 67 5.11 -12.34 10.90
N LEU A 68 4.20 -11.36 10.78
CA LEU A 68 3.80 -10.48 11.88
C LEU A 68 3.02 -11.20 12.99
N PHE A 69 2.15 -12.16 12.63
CA PHE A 69 1.29 -12.86 13.59
C PHE A 69 1.90 -14.13 14.18
N TYR A 70 2.67 -14.88 13.40
CA TYR A 70 3.21 -16.18 13.82
C TYR A 70 4.73 -16.17 14.04
N GLY A 71 5.44 -15.21 13.43
CA GLY A 71 6.91 -15.15 13.49
C GLY A 71 7.46 -14.15 14.52
N ALA A 72 6.70 -13.13 14.89
CA ALA A 72 7.13 -12.14 15.87
C ALA A 72 6.86 -12.64 17.30
N THR A 73 7.92 -13.01 18.01
CA THR A 73 7.87 -13.36 19.43
C THR A 73 7.52 -12.17 20.32
N ASP A 74 7.86 -10.96 19.88
CA ASP A 74 7.56 -9.69 20.57
C ASP A 74 6.65 -8.79 19.72
N ALA A 75 5.47 -8.48 20.27
CA ALA A 75 4.49 -7.59 19.64
C ALA A 75 5.02 -6.16 19.41
N GLU A 76 5.95 -5.70 20.25
CA GLU A 76 6.58 -4.39 20.12
C GLU A 76 7.50 -4.32 18.89
N MET A 77 8.28 -5.38 18.65
CA MET A 77 9.15 -5.50 17.48
C MET A 77 8.32 -5.54 16.18
N ALA A 78 7.21 -6.29 16.19
CA ALA A 78 6.27 -6.35 15.09
C ALA A 78 5.67 -4.96 14.77
N MET A 79 5.27 -4.22 15.81
CA MET A 79 4.74 -2.87 15.66
C MET A 79 5.77 -1.92 15.02
N HIS A 80 7.03 -1.94 15.47
CA HIS A 80 8.08 -1.10 14.90
C HIS A 80 8.35 -1.43 13.43
N VAL A 81 8.46 -2.71 13.08
CA VAL A 81 8.72 -3.13 11.69
C VAL A 81 7.55 -2.77 10.78
N ALA A 82 6.31 -2.98 11.20
CA ALA A 82 5.12 -2.55 10.45
C ALA A 82 5.10 -1.02 10.25
N GLY A 83 5.45 -0.26 11.29
CA GLY A 83 5.56 1.20 11.22
C GLY A 83 6.62 1.68 10.23
N TYR A 84 7.83 1.12 10.27
CA TYR A 84 8.91 1.46 9.33
C TYR A 84 8.53 1.16 7.88
N LEU A 85 7.96 -0.02 7.63
CA LEU A 85 7.46 -0.38 6.29
C LEU A 85 6.36 0.57 5.84
N GLY A 86 5.44 0.95 6.72
CA GLY A 86 4.38 1.92 6.45
C GLY A 86 4.92 3.29 6.03
N ILE A 87 5.97 3.78 6.70
CA ILE A 87 6.63 5.05 6.37
C ILE A 87 7.31 4.98 5.00
N VAL A 88 8.09 3.93 4.74
CA VAL A 88 8.77 3.73 3.44
C VAL A 88 7.75 3.65 2.30
N ALA A 89 6.66 2.91 2.52
CA ALA A 89 5.58 2.79 1.54
C ALA A 89 4.89 4.14 1.28
N SER A 90 4.61 4.95 2.32
CA SER A 90 4.06 6.30 2.17
C SER A 90 4.98 7.23 1.36
N ILE A 91 6.30 7.18 1.60
CA ILE A 91 7.27 7.96 0.82
C ILE A 91 7.23 7.54 -0.65
N ALA A 92 7.22 6.23 -0.93
CA ALA A 92 7.10 5.72 -2.30
C ALA A 92 5.78 6.11 -2.95
N PHE A 93 4.68 6.18 -2.19
CA PHE A 93 3.39 6.64 -2.68
C PHE A 93 3.44 8.12 -3.11
N PHE A 94 4.06 9.00 -2.31
CA PHE A 94 4.23 10.41 -2.66
C PHE A 94 5.25 10.67 -3.78
N ALA A 95 6.15 9.73 -4.06
CA ALA A 95 7.04 9.81 -5.22
C ALA A 95 6.28 9.75 -6.55
N SER A 96 5.12 9.07 -6.61
CA SER A 96 4.30 8.95 -7.81
C SER A 96 3.85 10.31 -8.38
N PRO A 97 3.18 11.21 -7.63
CA PRO A 97 2.83 12.54 -8.14
C PRO A 97 4.06 13.42 -8.41
N LEU A 98 5.17 13.24 -7.69
CA LEU A 98 6.39 14.03 -7.92
C LEU A 98 6.98 13.77 -9.32
N THR A 99 6.94 12.53 -9.81
CA THR A 99 7.37 12.23 -11.19
C THR A 99 6.52 12.93 -12.24
N LEU A 100 5.22 13.14 -11.97
CA LEU A 100 4.33 13.91 -12.84
C LEU A 100 4.67 15.40 -12.82
N LEU A 101 4.96 15.96 -11.64
CA LEU A 101 5.38 17.35 -11.49
C LEU A 101 6.72 17.63 -12.21
N VAL A 102 7.70 16.73 -12.08
CA VAL A 102 8.99 16.84 -12.77
C VAL A 102 8.84 16.74 -14.28
N LYS A 103 7.95 15.88 -14.78
CA LYS A 103 7.62 15.83 -16.22
C LYS A 103 6.99 17.14 -16.70
N LYS A 104 6.02 17.67 -15.95
CA LYS A 104 5.32 18.90 -16.30
C LYS A 104 6.25 20.13 -16.25
N SER A 105 7.12 20.24 -15.25
CA SER A 105 8.09 21.35 -15.17
C SER A 105 9.09 21.30 -16.31
N ARG A 106 9.60 20.12 -16.66
CA ARG A 106 10.48 19.94 -17.84
C ARG A 106 9.79 20.25 -19.17
N GLN A 107 8.50 19.92 -19.33
CA GLN A 107 7.73 20.33 -20.50
C GLN A 107 7.52 21.83 -20.59
N SER A 108 7.36 22.53 -19.46
CA SER A 108 7.16 23.99 -19.45
C SER A 108 8.44 24.79 -19.71
N THR A 109 9.63 24.18 -19.61
CA THR A 109 10.92 24.82 -19.96
C THR A 109 11.30 24.64 -21.44
N GLN A 110 10.52 23.86 -22.20
CA GLN A 110 10.74 23.61 -23.65
C GLN A 110 9.80 24.46 -24.54
N ILE A 111 9.09 25.44 -23.95
CA ILE A 111 8.23 26.44 -24.61
C ILE A 111 8.77 27.81 -24.25
#